data_AF-A0A926Q8R8-F1
#
_entry.id   AF-A0A926Q8R8-F1
#
_cell.length_a   1.000
_cell.length_b   1.000
_cell.length_c   1.000
_cell.angle_alpha   90.00
_cell.angle_beta   90.00
_cell.angle_gamma   90.00
#
_symmetry.space_group_name_H-M   'P 1'
#
loop_
_entity.id
_entity.type
_entity.pdbx_description
1 polymer ?
#
loop_
_entity_poly.entity_id
_entity_poly.type
_entity_poly.pdbx_seq_one_letter_code
_entity_poly.pdbx_strand_id
1 'polypeptide(L)'
;MFTAMRRSALTLAAAGALVATPALAMGAGVSPATYDASVDPGDTVHVTKTVSTPAIPPKPDIVLVVDETGSMGSAIANVKSEMGSIVTTVQSAQPQAQFAVVSYKDATDGAQFFQVESDLTGSQATAQGAIDSLVAGGGGDTPEGQLNALWEVGTGGSAISFRPDSSRIVVWFGDASGHDPSGGHSEADATASLTGVGAQVIAINVASGGADGLNATGQAQRIAAATSGTFFPSVTPGNVAATILAGLGNLPAEVSADVSCDPGLSIAFTPSLPQTVTSGSDVVLDEAITVAADAPQGSTLTCTTTFLINGAEAGPEFVQTVSIKVNDVTPPTVSCGPGVNPDGVTPPGYKKAGFYQLVADDNLPGTTVTVSDTATGASFGPYDPGTYIKMTQALGATPSAVPFEGMVDWHVTVQGDLLLTATDAAGNTATATCSAPPNKK
;
A
#
# COMPACT_ATOMS: atom_id res chain seq x y z
N MET A 1 1.47 -45.90 -41.48
CA MET A 1 2.58 -45.00 -41.87
C MET A 1 1.99 -43.59 -41.88
N PHE A 2 2.39 -42.75 -40.90
CA PHE A 2 2.39 -41.27 -40.82
C PHE A 2 1.24 -40.48 -41.52
N THR A 3 0.54 -39.51 -40.93
CA THR A 3 0.93 -38.52 -39.91
C THR A 3 -0.33 -37.84 -39.34
N ALA A 4 -0.35 -37.59 -38.02
CA ALA A 4 -1.34 -36.75 -37.36
C ALA A 4 -1.06 -35.26 -37.63
N MET A 5 -2.09 -34.51 -38.04
CA MET A 5 -2.00 -33.05 -38.25
C MET A 5 -2.46 -32.34 -36.98
N ARG A 6 -1.49 -31.92 -36.14
CA ARG A 6 -1.73 -31.02 -35.00
C ARG A 6 -2.11 -29.64 -35.53
N ARG A 7 -3.27 -29.12 -35.14
CA ARG A 7 -3.61 -27.70 -35.27
C ARG A 7 -2.92 -26.93 -34.15
N SER A 8 -1.85 -26.23 -34.47
CA SER A 8 -1.24 -25.26 -33.57
C SER A 8 -2.13 -24.01 -33.51
N ALA A 9 -2.66 -23.69 -32.34
CA ALA A 9 -3.26 -22.39 -32.07
C ALA A 9 -2.15 -21.34 -32.03
N LEU A 10 -2.28 -20.32 -32.87
CA LEU A 10 -1.40 -19.16 -32.91
C LEU A 10 -1.79 -18.25 -31.74
N THR A 11 -0.97 -18.20 -30.70
CA THR A 11 -1.08 -17.20 -29.63
C THR A 11 -0.64 -15.85 -30.19
N LEU A 12 -1.61 -14.94 -30.38
CA LEU A 12 -1.34 -13.55 -30.76
C LEU A 12 -0.92 -12.81 -29.47
N ALA A 13 0.39 -12.73 -29.22
CA ALA A 13 0.94 -11.85 -28.19
C ALA A 13 0.76 -10.40 -28.65
N ALA A 14 -0.29 -9.74 -28.16
CA ALA A 14 -0.42 -8.30 -28.28
C ALA A 14 0.62 -7.64 -27.36
N ALA A 15 1.77 -7.28 -27.93
CA ALA A 15 2.72 -6.38 -27.28
C ALA A 15 2.08 -5.00 -27.18
N GLY A 16 1.39 -4.73 -26.06
CA GLY A 16 0.93 -3.41 -25.71
C GLY A 16 2.13 -2.51 -25.46
N ALA A 17 2.33 -1.51 -26.32
CA ALA A 17 3.31 -0.47 -26.09
C ALA A 17 2.89 0.33 -24.84
N LEU A 18 3.69 0.24 -23.76
CA LEU A 18 3.58 1.16 -22.63
C LEU A 18 3.86 2.57 -23.14
N VAL A 19 2.80 3.35 -23.34
CA VAL A 19 2.92 4.80 -23.44
C VAL A 19 3.13 5.30 -22.02
N ALA A 20 4.37 5.57 -21.65
CA ALA A 20 4.68 6.27 -20.41
C ALA A 20 4.17 7.70 -20.52
N THR A 21 2.94 7.94 -20.05
CA THR A 21 2.46 9.30 -19.80
C THR A 21 3.35 9.91 -18.71
N PRO A 22 3.82 11.16 -18.85
CA PRO A 22 4.56 11.80 -17.79
C PRO A 22 3.66 11.87 -16.57
N ALA A 23 4.07 11.22 -15.47
CA ALA A 23 3.43 11.37 -14.19
C ALA A 23 3.46 12.87 -13.86
N LEU A 24 2.29 13.51 -13.81
CA LEU A 24 2.12 14.74 -13.05
C LEU A 24 2.70 14.43 -11.67
N ALA A 25 3.60 15.29 -11.16
CA ALA A 25 4.14 15.15 -9.81
C ALA A 25 2.95 15.11 -8.84
N MET A 26 2.50 13.91 -8.48
CA MET A 26 1.56 13.71 -7.40
C MET A 26 2.32 14.13 -6.15
N GLY A 27 1.65 14.82 -5.24
CA GLY A 27 2.19 15.01 -3.90
C GLY A 27 2.54 13.65 -3.28
N ALA A 28 3.30 13.67 -2.19
CA ALA A 28 3.59 12.46 -1.43
C ALA A 28 2.29 11.66 -1.16
N GLY A 29 2.37 10.33 -1.20
CA GLY A 29 1.21 9.44 -1.08
C GLY A 29 1.32 8.20 -1.96
N VAL A 30 0.21 7.48 -2.12
CA VAL A 30 0.16 6.26 -2.95
C VAL A 30 -0.66 6.42 -4.22
N SER A 31 -0.21 5.74 -5.28
CA SER A 31 -0.90 5.70 -6.57
C SER A 31 -0.90 4.27 -7.15
N PRO A 32 -2.06 3.72 -7.55
CA PRO A 32 -3.39 4.29 -7.34
C PRO A 32 -3.81 4.23 -5.85
N ALA A 33 -4.56 5.21 -5.35
CA ALA A 33 -5.09 5.16 -3.97
C ALA A 33 -6.31 4.23 -3.84
N THR A 34 -7.03 3.97 -4.94
CA THR A 34 -8.14 3.02 -4.98
C THR A 34 -8.00 2.08 -6.16
N TYR A 35 -8.42 0.83 -6.00
CA TYR A 35 -8.48 -0.14 -7.09
C TYR A 35 -9.75 -0.99 -6.98
N ASP A 36 -10.58 -0.92 -8.01
CA ASP A 36 -11.84 -1.66 -8.11
C ASP A 36 -11.79 -2.60 -9.33
N ALA A 37 -12.06 -3.89 -9.12
CA ALA A 37 -12.09 -4.86 -10.21
C ALA A 37 -13.04 -6.03 -9.95
N SER A 38 -13.32 -6.78 -11.02
CA SER A 38 -14.01 -8.07 -10.99
C SER A 38 -13.01 -9.16 -11.32
N VAL A 39 -12.85 -10.16 -10.45
CA VAL A 39 -11.81 -11.19 -10.56
C VAL A 39 -12.38 -12.56 -10.24
N ASP A 40 -11.95 -13.58 -10.98
CA ASP A 40 -12.37 -14.96 -10.78
C ASP A 40 -11.74 -15.54 -9.48
N PRO A 41 -12.44 -16.44 -8.78
CA PRO A 41 -11.84 -17.15 -7.65
C PRO A 41 -10.57 -17.92 -8.07
N GLY A 42 -9.49 -17.74 -7.33
CA GLY A 42 -8.20 -18.39 -7.58
C GLY A 42 -7.24 -17.59 -8.47
N ASP A 43 -7.70 -16.50 -9.07
CA ASP A 43 -6.87 -15.65 -9.92
C ASP A 43 -6.13 -14.55 -9.13
N THR A 44 -5.04 -14.07 -9.75
CA THR A 44 -4.23 -12.95 -9.26
C THR A 44 -4.20 -11.83 -10.29
N VAL A 45 -4.38 -10.60 -9.84
CA VAL A 45 -4.23 -9.39 -10.65
C VAL A 45 -3.03 -8.59 -10.17
N HIS A 46 -2.27 -8.06 -11.12
CA HIS A 46 -1.08 -7.25 -10.86
C HIS A 46 -1.36 -5.77 -11.13
N VAL A 47 -1.01 -4.92 -10.17
CA VAL A 47 -1.17 -3.47 -10.23
C VAL A 47 0.19 -2.82 -9.97
N THR A 48 0.61 -1.88 -10.82
CA THR A 48 1.78 -1.06 -10.51
C THR A 48 1.42 -0.09 -9.38
N LYS A 49 2.07 -0.26 -8.24
CA LYS A 49 1.93 0.57 -7.05
C LYS A 49 3.11 1.53 -6.95
N THR A 50 2.84 2.82 -6.87
CA THR A 50 3.86 3.83 -6.58
C THR A 50 3.59 4.42 -5.21
N VAL A 51 4.59 4.41 -4.34
CA VAL A 51 4.58 5.09 -3.04
C VAL A 51 5.57 6.24 -3.11
N SER A 52 5.07 7.46 -3.18
CA SER A 52 5.87 8.69 -3.22
C SER A 52 6.12 9.17 -1.80
N THR A 53 7.35 9.02 -1.31
CA THR A 53 7.72 9.42 0.06
C THR A 53 7.72 10.95 0.21
N PRO A 54 7.40 11.50 1.40
CA PRO A 54 7.47 12.94 1.60
C PRO A 54 8.93 13.40 1.64
N ALA A 55 9.17 14.63 1.19
CA ALA A 55 10.51 15.22 1.23
C ALA A 55 11.04 15.38 2.67
N ILE A 56 10.15 15.61 3.63
CA ILE A 56 10.51 15.65 5.06
C ILE A 56 9.78 14.48 5.74
N PRO A 57 10.48 13.67 6.56
CA PRO A 57 9.87 12.52 7.24
C PRO A 57 8.62 12.90 8.05
N PRO A 58 7.59 12.04 8.11
CA PRO A 58 6.36 12.33 8.84
C PRO A 58 6.56 12.56 10.33
N LYS A 59 5.74 13.45 10.89
CA LYS A 59 5.70 13.78 12.33
C LYS A 59 7.11 13.94 12.94
N PRO A 60 7.97 14.80 12.38
CA PRO A 60 9.38 14.81 12.77
C PRO A 60 9.58 15.49 14.13
N ASP A 61 10.45 14.91 14.95
CA ASP A 61 11.07 15.52 16.13
C ASP A 61 12.51 15.89 15.76
N ILE A 62 12.77 17.19 15.64
CA ILE A 62 14.06 17.71 15.16
C ILE A 62 14.81 18.34 16.32
N VAL A 63 15.93 17.74 16.72
CA VAL A 63 16.80 18.27 17.78
C VAL A 63 17.99 18.96 17.13
N LEU A 64 18.13 20.27 17.33
CA LEU A 64 19.36 20.99 16.99
C LEU A 64 20.37 20.82 18.12
N VAL A 65 21.48 20.12 17.85
CA VAL A 65 22.63 19.95 18.75
C VAL A 65 23.71 20.92 18.31
N VAL A 66 23.82 22.02 19.05
CA VAL A 66 24.58 23.21 18.65
C VAL A 66 25.89 23.27 19.41
N ASP A 67 26.99 23.28 18.67
CA ASP A 67 28.28 23.70 19.20
C ASP A 67 28.23 25.20 19.53
N GLU A 68 28.30 25.53 20.83
CA GLU A 68 28.19 26.89 21.35
C GLU A 68 29.56 27.52 21.68
N THR A 69 30.64 26.95 21.16
CA THR A 69 32.01 27.44 21.36
C THR A 69 32.28 28.72 20.57
N GLY A 70 33.39 29.41 20.88
CA GLY A 70 33.68 30.74 20.34
C GLY A 70 33.79 30.80 18.81
N SER A 71 34.30 29.76 18.17
CA SER A 71 34.50 29.69 16.71
C SER A 71 33.18 29.60 15.93
N MET A 72 32.11 29.16 16.58
CA MET A 72 30.80 28.91 15.97
C MET A 72 29.91 30.15 15.84
N GLY A 73 30.36 31.33 16.29
CA GLY A 73 29.52 32.54 16.32
C GLY A 73 28.86 32.91 15.00
N SER A 74 29.56 32.76 13.87
CA SER A 74 28.98 33.06 12.54
C SER A 74 27.94 32.02 12.10
N ALA A 75 28.12 30.76 12.45
CA ALA A 75 27.18 29.68 12.14
C ALA A 75 25.90 29.80 12.99
N ILE A 76 26.06 30.06 14.29
CA ILE A 76 24.95 30.34 15.20
C ILE A 76 24.16 31.56 14.71
N ALA A 77 24.83 32.65 14.30
CA ALA A 77 24.16 33.83 13.75
C ALA A 77 23.33 33.51 12.50
N ASN A 78 23.83 32.63 11.62
CA ASN A 78 23.08 32.16 10.45
C ASN A 78 21.85 31.34 10.84
N VAL A 79 21.97 30.39 11.77
CA VAL A 79 20.83 29.60 12.21
C VAL A 79 19.80 30.49 12.92
N LYS A 80 20.23 31.45 13.75
CA LYS A 80 19.33 32.44 14.38
C LYS A 80 18.51 33.21 13.33
N SER A 81 19.14 33.70 12.27
CA SER A 81 18.43 34.50 11.25
C SER A 81 17.42 33.67 10.43
N GLU A 82 17.68 32.38 10.27
CA GLU A 82 16.90 31.49 9.39
C GLU A 82 15.97 30.53 10.14
N MET A 83 16.03 30.44 11.47
CA MET A 83 15.26 29.45 12.25
C MET A 83 13.76 29.54 11.98
N GLY A 84 13.20 30.76 11.89
CA GLY A 84 11.81 30.95 11.50
C GLY A 84 11.47 30.38 10.12
N SER A 85 12.38 30.50 9.14
CA SER A 85 12.24 29.92 7.79
C SER A 85 12.33 28.40 7.81
N ILE A 86 13.25 27.83 8.60
CA ILE A 86 13.37 26.38 8.81
C ILE A 86 12.06 25.83 9.37
N VAL A 87 11.58 26.37 10.49
CA VAL A 87 10.35 25.92 11.14
C VAL A 87 9.16 26.03 10.19
N THR A 88 9.00 27.16 9.50
CA THR A 88 7.90 27.38 8.55
C THR A 88 7.94 26.36 7.40
N THR A 89 9.12 26.13 6.81
CA THR A 89 9.28 25.19 5.68
C THR A 89 8.95 23.77 6.11
N VAL A 90 9.48 23.34 7.25
CA VAL A 90 9.24 22.01 7.80
C VAL A 90 7.77 21.83 8.15
N GLN A 91 7.15 22.76 8.88
CA GLN A 91 5.75 22.65 9.29
C GLN A 91 4.76 22.78 8.14
N SER A 92 5.15 23.45 7.04
CA SER A 92 4.34 23.47 5.81
C SER A 92 4.28 22.10 5.15
N ALA A 93 5.37 21.32 5.21
CA ALA A 93 5.39 19.95 4.71
C ALA A 93 4.85 18.94 5.73
N GLN A 94 5.09 19.17 7.03
CA GLN A 94 4.79 18.27 8.14
C GLN A 94 4.19 19.06 9.31
N PRO A 95 2.87 19.30 9.34
CA PRO A 95 2.23 20.19 10.33
C PRO A 95 2.42 19.80 11.80
N GLN A 96 2.75 18.53 12.05
CA GLN A 96 3.02 18.01 13.40
C GLN A 96 4.49 18.09 13.81
N ALA A 97 5.37 18.71 13.01
CA ALA A 97 6.79 18.83 13.33
C ALA A 97 7.03 19.59 14.65
N GLN A 98 7.96 19.08 15.45
CA GLN A 98 8.44 19.71 16.69
C GLN A 98 9.95 19.87 16.66
N PHE A 99 10.43 20.92 17.35
CA PHE A 99 11.83 21.30 17.42
C PHE A 99 12.31 21.36 18.86
N ALA A 100 13.52 20.88 19.10
CA ALA A 100 14.26 21.08 20.34
C ALA A 100 15.62 21.73 20.03
N VAL A 101 16.18 22.44 20.99
CA VAL A 101 17.51 23.05 20.88
C VAL A 101 18.30 22.66 22.12
N VAL A 102 19.47 22.07 21.89
CA VAL A 102 20.45 21.78 22.92
C VAL A 102 21.80 22.36 22.51
N SER A 103 22.58 22.79 23.48
CA SER A 103 23.91 23.36 23.28
C SER A 103 24.96 22.50 23.97
N TYR A 104 26.18 22.52 23.44
CA TYR A 104 27.35 21.92 24.08
C TYR A 104 28.59 22.79 23.90
N LYS A 105 29.53 22.60 24.82
CA LYS A 105 30.87 23.19 24.80
C LYS A 105 31.89 22.15 25.29
N ASP A 106 33.04 22.59 25.76
CA ASP A 106 34.03 21.75 26.42
C ASP A 106 33.62 21.44 27.88
N ALA A 107 34.05 20.30 28.41
CA ALA A 107 33.90 19.93 29.81
C ALA A 107 34.49 20.98 30.76
N THR A 108 35.50 21.73 30.31
CA THR A 108 36.10 22.82 31.09
C THR A 108 35.17 24.04 31.29
N ASP A 109 34.11 24.16 30.48
CA ASP A 109 33.08 25.21 30.58
C ASP A 109 32.01 24.92 31.66
N GLY A 110 32.15 23.82 32.40
CA GLY A 110 31.37 23.54 33.60
C GLY A 110 29.87 23.35 33.31
N ALA A 111 29.02 24.24 33.84
CA ALA A 111 27.57 24.13 33.68
C ALA A 111 27.09 24.33 32.23
N GLN A 112 27.95 24.83 31.33
CA GLN A 112 27.67 24.98 29.90
C GLN A 112 28.17 23.80 29.06
N PHE A 113 28.70 22.74 29.70
CA PHE A 113 29.15 21.54 28.99
C PHE A 113 28.04 20.91 28.14
N PHE A 114 26.82 20.89 28.67
CA PHE A 114 25.59 20.53 27.95
C PHE A 114 24.39 21.25 28.55
N GLN A 115 23.54 21.86 27.71
CA GLN A 115 22.27 22.46 28.15
C GLN A 115 21.13 22.13 27.20
N VAL A 116 19.94 21.93 27.77
CA VAL A 116 18.67 21.89 27.02
C VAL A 116 18.08 23.30 27.05
N GLU A 117 18.19 24.02 25.93
CA GLU A 117 17.65 25.38 25.79
C GLU A 117 16.12 25.36 25.63
N SER A 118 15.63 24.35 24.91
CA SER A 118 14.21 24.03 24.81
C SER A 118 14.05 22.55 24.48
N ASP A 119 13.15 21.89 25.21
CA ASP A 119 12.61 20.58 24.80
C ASP A 119 11.69 20.75 23.56
N LEU A 120 11.18 19.64 23.04
CA LEU A 120 10.36 19.57 21.85
C LEU A 120 9.13 20.48 21.92
N THR A 121 9.02 21.37 20.94
CA THR A 121 7.93 22.33 20.82
C THR A 121 7.47 22.49 19.37
N GLY A 122 6.16 22.62 19.17
CA GLY A 122 5.59 23.02 17.87
C GLY A 122 5.55 24.54 17.67
N SER A 123 5.93 25.33 18.68
CA SER A 123 5.90 26.78 18.64
C SER A 123 7.17 27.33 17.99
N GLN A 124 7.02 27.93 16.81
CA GLN A 124 8.10 28.66 16.14
C GLN A 124 8.74 29.71 17.07
N ALA A 125 7.93 30.45 17.84
CA ALA A 125 8.45 31.49 18.72
C ALA A 125 9.32 30.91 19.85
N THR A 126 8.96 29.74 20.38
CA THR A 126 9.73 29.07 21.43
C THR A 126 11.05 28.53 20.87
N ALA A 127 11.01 27.86 19.71
CA ALA A 127 12.21 27.35 19.06
C ALA A 127 13.15 28.48 18.60
N GLN A 128 12.61 29.58 18.10
CA GLN A 128 13.36 30.80 17.78
C GLN A 128 14.00 31.41 19.04
N GLY A 129 13.25 31.53 20.14
CA GLY A 129 13.78 32.05 21.40
C GLY A 129 14.94 31.21 21.96
N ALA A 130 14.88 29.89 21.78
CA ALA A 130 15.91 28.96 22.22
C ALA A 130 17.20 29.05 21.39
N ILE A 131 17.12 29.22 20.06
CA ILE A 131 18.34 29.49 19.30
C ILE A 131 18.87 30.89 19.60
N ASP A 132 17.99 31.89 19.79
CA ASP A 132 18.37 33.28 20.05
C ASP A 132 19.10 33.47 21.39
N SER A 133 18.88 32.59 22.38
CA SER A 133 19.56 32.61 23.68
C SER A 133 21.05 32.25 23.60
N LEU A 134 21.46 31.49 22.58
CA LEU A 134 22.83 30.99 22.46
C LEU A 134 23.86 32.12 22.28
N VAL A 135 24.95 32.07 23.03
CA VAL A 135 26.07 33.02 22.96
C VAL A 135 27.37 32.24 22.82
N ALA A 136 27.92 32.27 21.60
CA ALA A 136 29.20 31.68 21.26
C ALA A 136 30.32 32.17 22.19
N GLY A 137 31.03 31.23 22.81
CA GLY A 137 32.17 31.50 23.68
C GLY A 137 32.60 30.24 24.43
N GLY A 138 33.73 30.28 25.14
CA GLY A 138 34.29 29.07 25.73
C GLY A 138 34.92 28.16 24.66
N GLY A 139 34.96 26.85 24.94
CA GLY A 139 35.58 25.84 24.07
C GLY A 139 37.04 25.55 24.38
N GLY A 140 37.53 25.92 25.58
CA GLY A 140 38.84 25.54 26.13
C GLY A 140 39.92 25.10 25.13
N ASP A 141 40.08 23.79 24.97
CA ASP A 141 40.89 23.15 23.95
C ASP A 141 40.07 22.49 22.84
N THR A 142 40.72 22.20 21.71
CA THR A 142 40.22 21.23 20.73
C THR A 142 40.86 19.87 21.04
N PRO A 143 40.12 18.76 21.17
CA PRO A 143 38.70 18.52 20.81
C PRO A 143 37.62 19.11 21.75
N GLU A 144 36.33 19.08 21.35
CA GLU A 144 35.17 19.61 22.10
C GLU A 144 34.26 18.50 22.71
N GLY A 145 33.16 18.90 23.36
CA GLY A 145 32.31 18.03 24.17
C GLY A 145 31.20 17.23 23.48
N GLN A 146 31.08 17.23 22.15
CA GLN A 146 29.91 16.73 21.40
C GLN A 146 29.43 15.32 21.77
N LEU A 147 30.33 14.37 22.08
CA LEU A 147 29.93 12.98 22.29
C LEU A 147 29.07 12.84 23.56
N ASN A 148 29.32 13.67 24.57
CA ASN A 148 28.44 13.78 25.74
C ASN A 148 27.06 14.30 25.32
N ALA A 149 26.99 15.39 24.55
CA ALA A 149 25.72 15.96 24.12
C ALA A 149 24.86 14.99 23.28
N LEU A 150 25.50 14.25 22.37
CA LEU A 150 24.83 13.21 21.58
C LEU A 150 24.34 12.04 22.45
N TRP A 151 25.13 11.65 23.46
CA TRP A 151 24.73 10.66 24.45
C TRP A 151 23.54 11.14 25.30
N GLU A 152 23.54 12.41 25.72
CA GLU A 152 22.48 13.03 26.52
C GLU A 152 21.15 13.08 25.74
N VAL A 153 21.20 13.41 24.45
CA VAL A 153 20.01 13.49 23.59
C VAL A 153 19.34 12.12 23.38
N GLY A 154 20.11 11.04 23.29
CA GLY A 154 19.57 9.69 23.08
C GLY A 154 19.12 8.99 24.37
N THR A 155 19.10 7.66 24.37
CA THR A 155 18.65 6.86 25.54
C THR A 155 19.57 6.95 26.75
N GLY A 156 20.82 7.36 26.54
CA GLY A 156 21.85 7.51 27.57
C GLY A 156 21.47 8.52 28.64
N GLY A 157 21.26 9.77 28.24
CA GLY A 157 20.80 10.83 29.16
C GLY A 157 19.30 11.09 29.13
N SER A 158 18.59 10.70 28.06
CA SER A 158 17.16 10.95 27.89
C SER A 158 16.77 12.43 28.08
N ALA A 159 17.65 13.34 27.66
CA ALA A 159 17.47 14.79 27.83
C ALA A 159 16.32 15.35 26.99
N ILE A 160 15.93 14.64 25.92
CA ILE A 160 14.83 15.02 25.03
C ILE A 160 13.70 14.00 25.14
N SER A 161 12.48 14.50 25.31
CA SER A 161 11.27 13.68 25.44
C SER A 161 10.67 13.34 24.08
N PHE A 162 11.37 12.52 23.28
CA PHE A 162 10.88 12.13 21.95
C PHE A 162 9.46 11.56 21.98
N ARG A 163 8.62 12.00 21.04
CA ARG A 163 7.25 11.52 20.94
C ARG A 163 7.22 10.05 20.51
N PRO A 164 6.20 9.28 20.95
CA PRO A 164 5.92 7.99 20.34
C PRO A 164 5.58 8.18 18.86
N ASP A 165 6.08 7.28 18.03
CA ASP A 165 5.81 7.21 16.58
C ASP A 165 6.23 8.48 15.79
N SER A 166 7.23 9.22 16.26
CA SER A 166 7.84 10.34 15.52
C SER A 166 9.05 9.88 14.72
N SER A 167 9.30 10.56 13.60
CA SER A 167 10.61 10.49 12.94
C SER A 167 11.61 11.31 13.76
N ARG A 168 12.62 10.69 14.35
CA ARG A 168 13.56 11.36 15.28
C ARG A 168 14.81 11.76 14.52
N ILE A 169 15.09 13.05 14.47
CA ILE A 169 16.16 13.62 13.67
C ILE A 169 17.04 14.47 14.55
N VAL A 170 18.33 14.17 14.58
CA VAL A 170 19.34 14.93 15.34
C VAL A 170 20.19 15.70 14.35
N VAL A 171 20.05 17.01 14.33
CA VAL A 171 20.84 17.92 13.50
C VAL A 171 22.00 18.41 14.34
N TRP A 172 23.17 17.85 14.13
CA TRP A 172 24.39 18.16 14.87
C TRP A 172 25.34 18.96 14.00
N PHE A 173 25.72 20.15 14.46
CA PHE A 173 26.68 21.00 13.75
C PHE A 173 27.72 21.59 14.69
N GLY A 174 28.96 21.64 14.22
CA GLY A 174 30.13 22.10 14.95
C GLY A 174 31.34 22.16 14.02
N ASP A 175 32.46 22.67 14.53
CA ASP A 175 33.68 22.87 13.74
C ASP A 175 34.93 22.20 14.32
N ALA A 176 34.79 21.42 15.39
CA ALA A 176 35.89 20.73 16.07
C ALA A 176 35.62 19.23 16.24
N SER A 177 36.68 18.42 16.26
CA SER A 177 36.59 17.01 16.64
C SER A 177 36.17 16.84 18.09
N GLY A 178 35.74 15.64 18.49
CA GLY A 178 35.21 15.40 19.83
C GLY A 178 36.16 14.64 20.72
N HIS A 179 36.19 15.00 22.00
CA HIS A 179 36.87 14.20 23.01
C HIS A 179 36.27 12.79 23.03
N ASP A 180 37.13 11.76 23.03
CA ASP A 180 36.73 10.37 23.13
C ASP A 180 37.59 9.67 24.21
N PRO A 181 37.07 9.52 25.45
CA PRO A 181 35.70 9.85 25.87
C PRO A 181 35.47 11.36 26.14
N SER A 182 34.24 11.83 25.93
CA SER A 182 33.73 13.15 26.36
C SER A 182 32.81 12.98 27.56
N GLY A 183 33.07 13.69 28.67
CA GLY A 183 32.25 13.55 29.88
C GLY A 183 32.24 12.13 30.50
N GLY A 184 33.15 11.26 30.06
CA GLY A 184 33.16 9.84 30.42
C GLY A 184 32.44 8.92 29.43
N HIS A 185 31.86 9.46 28.35
CA HIS A 185 31.13 8.73 27.31
C HIS A 185 31.95 8.64 26.02
N SER A 186 32.10 7.43 25.49
CA SER A 186 32.81 7.18 24.24
C SER A 186 31.97 7.46 23.01
N GLU A 187 32.59 7.47 21.82
CA GLU A 187 31.85 7.49 20.54
C GLU A 187 30.84 6.34 20.44
N ALA A 188 31.22 5.16 20.95
CA ALA A 188 30.36 3.99 20.96
C ALA A 188 29.12 4.20 21.85
N ASP A 189 29.28 4.84 23.01
CA ASP A 189 28.16 5.13 23.92
C ASP A 189 27.21 6.14 23.29
N ALA A 190 27.74 7.22 22.70
CA ALA A 190 26.93 8.23 22.00
C ALA A 190 26.15 7.61 20.83
N THR A 191 26.81 6.76 20.03
CA THR A 191 26.18 6.05 18.92
C THR A 191 25.08 5.10 19.41
N ALA A 192 25.36 4.30 20.45
CA ALA A 192 24.38 3.40 21.05
C ALA A 192 23.17 4.17 21.61
N SER A 193 23.40 5.33 22.22
CA SER A 193 22.36 6.20 22.74
C SER A 193 21.41 6.70 21.65
N LEU A 194 21.96 7.20 20.53
CA LEU A 194 21.20 7.70 19.39
C LEU A 194 20.46 6.60 18.63
N THR A 195 21.10 5.45 18.42
CA THR A 195 20.45 4.28 17.80
C THR A 195 19.35 3.71 18.69
N GLY A 196 19.50 3.78 20.02
CA GLY A 196 18.50 3.34 20.98
C GLY A 196 17.19 4.14 20.92
N VAL A 197 17.27 5.43 20.58
CA VAL A 197 16.08 6.24 20.25
C VAL A 197 15.70 6.14 18.78
N GLY A 198 16.41 5.40 17.93
CA GLY A 198 16.12 5.33 16.50
C GLY A 198 16.26 6.67 15.78
N ALA A 199 17.18 7.54 16.23
CA ALA A 199 17.41 8.82 15.60
C ALA A 199 18.23 8.68 14.31
N GLN A 200 17.92 9.51 13.31
CA GLN A 200 18.78 9.75 12.15
C GLN A 200 19.60 11.02 12.36
N VAL A 201 20.93 10.94 12.24
CA VAL A 201 21.81 12.10 12.51
C VAL A 201 22.19 12.81 11.22
N ILE A 202 21.88 14.11 11.16
CA ILE A 202 22.41 15.03 10.17
C ILE A 202 23.62 15.73 10.79
N ALA A 203 24.83 15.25 10.47
CA ALA A 203 26.08 15.83 10.96
C ALA A 203 26.62 16.86 9.97
N ILE A 204 26.87 18.08 10.41
CA ILE A 204 27.29 19.21 9.57
C ILE A 204 28.65 19.73 10.06
N ASN A 205 29.70 19.44 9.32
CA ASN A 205 31.02 20.00 9.59
C ASN A 205 31.07 21.46 9.11
N VAL A 206 31.15 22.39 10.05
CA VAL A 206 31.21 23.82 9.77
C VAL A 206 32.66 24.23 9.52
N ALA A 207 32.95 24.72 8.32
CA ALA A 207 34.25 25.22 7.93
C ALA A 207 34.44 26.68 8.42
N SER A 208 34.48 26.88 9.73
CA SER A 208 34.70 28.20 10.35
C SER A 208 36.14 28.70 10.19
N GLY A 209 37.09 27.78 10.01
CA GLY A 209 38.53 28.05 10.09
C GLY A 209 39.05 28.24 11.53
N GLY A 210 38.21 27.99 12.54
CA GLY A 210 38.52 28.17 13.96
C GLY A 210 39.01 26.91 14.69
N ALA A 211 38.76 25.71 14.15
CA ALA A 211 39.15 24.43 14.75
C ALA A 211 39.50 23.37 13.67
N ASP A 212 39.72 22.12 14.08
CA ASP A 212 40.22 21.02 13.23
C ASP A 212 39.15 20.32 12.38
N GLY A 213 37.86 20.62 12.60
CA GLY A 213 36.71 20.11 11.87
C GLY A 213 35.97 19.00 12.65
N LEU A 214 34.63 19.00 12.54
CA LEU A 214 33.74 18.03 13.20
C LEU A 214 34.11 16.56 12.96
N ASN A 215 34.75 16.30 11.82
CA ASN A 215 35.12 14.97 11.36
C ASN A 215 36.63 14.75 11.28
N ALA A 216 37.47 15.54 11.96
CA ALA A 216 38.93 15.40 11.90
C ALA A 216 39.41 13.98 12.28
N THR A 217 38.68 13.33 13.19
CA THR A 217 38.90 11.95 13.67
C THR A 217 37.97 10.91 13.01
N GLY A 218 37.09 11.34 12.10
CA GLY A 218 36.09 10.50 11.45
C GLY A 218 34.83 10.19 12.27
N GLN A 219 34.71 10.71 13.49
CA GLN A 219 33.58 10.47 14.40
C GLN A 219 32.24 10.86 13.77
N ALA A 220 32.13 12.07 13.21
CA ALA A 220 30.88 12.58 12.66
C ALA A 220 30.32 11.70 11.53
N GLN A 221 31.19 11.27 10.62
CA GLN A 221 30.82 10.37 9.53
C GLN A 221 30.39 8.99 10.02
N ARG A 222 31.08 8.43 11.03
CA ARG A 222 30.73 7.11 11.59
C ARG A 222 29.40 7.14 12.32
N ILE A 223 29.15 8.17 13.14
CA ILE A 223 27.88 8.36 13.86
C ILE A 223 26.73 8.55 12.88
N ALA A 224 26.89 9.43 11.88
CA ALA A 224 25.87 9.63 10.85
C ALA A 224 25.57 8.34 10.07
N ALA A 225 26.60 7.56 9.72
CA ALA A 225 26.41 6.28 9.04
C ALA A 225 25.70 5.23 9.93
N ALA A 226 26.08 5.12 11.20
CA ALA A 226 25.50 4.17 12.14
C ALA A 226 24.03 4.46 12.47
N THR A 227 23.59 5.70 12.28
CA THR A 227 22.22 6.17 12.53
C THR A 227 21.38 6.28 11.25
N SER A 228 21.88 5.78 10.11
CA SER A 228 21.23 5.95 8.79
C SER A 228 20.91 7.42 8.48
N GLY A 229 21.81 8.30 8.91
CA GLY A 229 21.75 9.74 8.71
C GLY A 229 22.66 10.21 7.56
N THR A 230 23.06 11.47 7.58
CA THR A 230 23.88 12.10 6.53
C THR A 230 25.00 12.94 7.12
N PHE A 231 26.17 12.91 6.50
CA PHE A 231 27.30 13.77 6.86
C PHE A 231 27.58 14.80 5.76
N PHE A 232 27.59 16.08 6.12
CA PHE A 232 28.00 17.19 5.26
C PHE A 232 29.44 17.59 5.59
N PRO A 233 30.40 17.34 4.68
CA PRO A 233 31.83 17.35 5.02
C PRO A 233 32.45 18.75 5.17
N SER A 234 31.84 19.77 4.60
CA SER A 234 32.35 21.14 4.65
C SER A 234 31.26 22.14 4.31
N VAL A 235 30.76 22.86 5.31
CA VAL A 235 29.72 23.88 5.16
C VAL A 235 30.23 25.20 5.68
N THR A 236 30.17 26.25 4.85
CA THR A 236 30.55 27.60 5.29
C THR A 236 29.56 28.08 6.37
N PRO A 237 30.00 28.85 7.39
CA PRO A 237 29.13 29.29 8.48
C PRO A 237 27.82 29.96 8.03
N GLY A 238 27.83 30.71 6.91
CA GLY A 238 26.63 31.35 6.37
C GLY A 238 25.62 30.43 5.65
N ASN A 239 25.90 29.13 5.53
CA ASN A 239 25.06 28.17 4.80
C ASN A 239 24.49 27.05 5.69
N VAL A 240 24.73 27.08 7.01
CA VAL A 240 24.33 26.01 7.91
C VAL A 240 22.82 25.80 7.86
N ALA A 241 22.02 26.86 7.97
CA ALA A 241 20.56 26.77 7.89
C ALA A 241 20.04 26.14 6.59
N ALA A 242 20.63 26.51 5.45
CA ALA A 242 20.28 25.92 4.16
C ALA A 242 20.66 24.43 4.09
N THR A 243 21.80 24.05 4.69
CA THR A 243 22.20 22.65 4.80
C THR A 243 21.28 21.85 5.72
N ILE A 244 20.75 22.43 6.80
CA ILE A 244 19.75 21.77 7.66
C ILE A 244 18.54 21.35 6.82
N LEU A 245 17.98 22.28 6.03
CA LEU A 245 16.84 21.99 5.15
C LEU A 245 17.18 20.95 4.07
N ALA A 246 18.37 21.05 3.46
CA ALA A 246 18.83 20.06 2.49
C ALA A 246 19.01 18.66 3.11
N GLY A 247 19.51 18.60 4.35
CA GLY A 247 19.67 17.35 5.10
C GLY A 247 18.32 16.71 5.41
N LEU A 248 17.36 17.48 5.92
CA LEU A 248 16.00 17.01 6.18
C LEU A 248 15.32 16.46 4.92
N GLY A 249 15.62 17.07 3.76
CA GLY A 249 15.16 16.66 2.43
C GLY A 249 15.85 15.43 1.84
N ASN A 250 16.93 14.94 2.45
CA ASN A 250 17.82 13.92 1.88
C ASN A 250 18.06 12.73 2.84
N LEU A 251 17.18 12.56 3.83
CA LEU A 251 17.25 11.42 4.74
C LEU A 251 16.79 10.14 4.03
N PRO A 252 17.35 8.97 4.41
CA PRO A 252 16.74 7.69 4.08
C PRO A 252 15.31 7.60 4.65
N ALA A 253 14.38 7.17 3.81
CA ALA A 253 12.98 6.90 4.13
C ALA A 253 12.69 5.43 3.84
N GLU A 254 12.41 4.67 4.89
CA GLU A 254 11.97 3.28 4.81
C GLU A 254 10.45 3.24 4.62
N VAL A 255 10.00 2.65 3.52
CA VAL A 255 8.60 2.36 3.24
C VAL A 255 8.31 0.94 3.72
N SER A 256 7.30 0.79 4.58
CA SER A 256 6.69 -0.49 4.94
C SER A 256 5.17 -0.42 4.75
N ALA A 257 4.46 -1.55 4.96
CA ALA A 257 3.02 -1.60 4.76
C ALA A 257 2.34 -2.51 5.78
N ASP A 258 1.25 -2.01 6.36
CA ASP A 258 0.29 -2.78 7.13
C ASP A 258 -0.90 -3.11 6.23
N VAL A 259 -1.10 -4.41 5.96
CA VAL A 259 -2.15 -4.90 5.07
C VAL A 259 -3.23 -5.60 5.88
N SER A 260 -4.48 -5.19 5.69
CA SER A 260 -5.66 -5.83 6.26
C SER A 260 -6.64 -6.18 5.16
N CYS A 261 -7.04 -7.44 5.06
CA CYS A 261 -7.90 -7.96 4.00
C CYS A 261 -9.05 -8.78 4.57
N ASP A 262 -10.20 -8.74 3.90
CA ASP A 262 -11.28 -9.69 4.12
C ASP A 262 -10.82 -11.14 3.83
N PRO A 263 -11.38 -12.14 4.52
CA PRO A 263 -11.09 -13.54 4.23
C PRO A 263 -11.34 -13.88 2.75
N GLY A 264 -10.36 -14.51 2.11
CA GLY A 264 -10.41 -14.85 0.68
C GLY A 264 -9.76 -13.83 -0.25
N LEU A 265 -9.20 -12.73 0.28
CA LEU A 265 -8.40 -11.77 -0.48
C LEU A 265 -7.03 -11.58 0.18
N SER A 266 -5.98 -11.39 -0.62
CA SER A 266 -4.63 -11.13 -0.11
C SER A 266 -3.83 -10.24 -1.05
N ILE A 267 -2.86 -9.50 -0.50
CA ILE A 267 -1.95 -8.63 -1.24
C ILE A 267 -0.51 -9.02 -0.94
N ALA A 268 0.32 -9.04 -1.98
CA ALA A 268 1.77 -9.16 -1.87
C ALA A 268 2.47 -8.10 -2.74
N PHE A 269 3.66 -7.68 -2.34
CA PHE A 269 4.45 -6.67 -3.05
C PHE A 269 5.77 -7.23 -3.57
N THR A 270 6.14 -6.84 -4.78
CA THR A 270 7.46 -7.12 -5.38
C THR A 270 8.11 -5.82 -5.87
N PRO A 271 9.29 -5.42 -5.39
CA PRO A 271 10.07 -6.06 -4.32
C PRO A 271 9.31 -6.10 -2.99
N SER A 272 9.68 -7.03 -2.11
CA SER A 272 9.07 -7.16 -0.79
C SER A 272 9.41 -5.95 0.09
N LEU A 273 8.43 -5.41 0.79
CA LEU A 273 8.64 -4.38 1.80
C LEU A 273 9.26 -4.99 3.08
N PRO A 274 10.09 -4.23 3.84
CA PRO A 274 10.37 -2.80 3.66
C PRO A 274 11.35 -2.48 2.52
N GLN A 275 11.27 -1.26 1.99
CA GLN A 275 12.20 -0.71 0.98
C GLN A 275 12.66 0.68 1.40
N THR A 276 13.95 0.98 1.25
CA THR A 276 14.51 2.29 1.62
C THR A 276 14.85 3.11 0.38
N VAL A 277 14.36 4.35 0.34
CA VAL A 277 14.69 5.36 -0.70
C VAL A 277 15.12 6.66 -0.04
N THR A 278 15.58 7.64 -0.82
CA THR A 278 15.76 9.00 -0.31
C THR A 278 14.39 9.67 -0.16
N SER A 279 14.17 10.42 0.93
CA SER A 279 12.98 11.25 1.13
C SER A 279 12.64 12.07 -0.13
N GLY A 280 11.36 12.12 -0.49
CA GLY A 280 10.89 12.77 -1.72
C GLY A 280 11.00 11.90 -2.99
N SER A 281 11.51 10.67 -2.88
CA SER A 281 11.58 9.72 -4.00
C SER A 281 10.46 8.68 -3.95
N ASP A 282 10.28 7.99 -5.07
CA ASP A 282 9.28 6.95 -5.24
C ASP A 282 9.83 5.56 -4.94
N VAL A 283 9.00 4.72 -4.32
CA VAL A 283 9.10 3.26 -4.36
C VAL A 283 8.07 2.74 -5.35
N VAL A 284 8.51 2.04 -6.39
CA VAL A 284 7.62 1.39 -7.37
C VAL A 284 7.60 -0.11 -7.09
N LEU A 285 6.41 -0.64 -6.87
CA LEU A 285 6.13 -2.03 -6.54
C LEU A 285 5.17 -2.63 -7.57
N ASP A 286 5.32 -3.91 -7.83
CA ASP A 286 4.28 -4.76 -8.39
C ASP A 286 3.41 -5.30 -7.23
N GLU A 287 2.15 -4.88 -7.19
CA GLU A 287 1.15 -5.30 -6.21
C GLU A 287 0.34 -6.46 -6.79
N ALA A 288 0.51 -7.65 -6.21
CA ALA A 288 -0.23 -8.86 -6.57
C ALA A 288 -1.45 -9.02 -5.64
N ILE A 289 -2.64 -8.80 -6.18
CA ILE A 289 -3.94 -8.95 -5.49
C ILE A 289 -4.50 -10.32 -5.85
N THR A 290 -4.60 -11.23 -4.88
CA THR A 290 -5.00 -12.63 -5.11
C THR A 290 -6.32 -12.94 -4.43
N VAL A 291 -7.27 -13.45 -5.22
CA VAL A 291 -8.55 -13.98 -4.74
C VAL A 291 -8.37 -15.47 -4.48
N ALA A 292 -8.72 -15.94 -3.28
CA ALA A 292 -8.64 -17.35 -2.94
C ALA A 292 -9.61 -18.18 -3.82
N ALA A 293 -9.23 -19.42 -4.12
CA ALA A 293 -10.05 -20.31 -4.96
C ALA A 293 -11.41 -20.65 -4.32
N ASP A 294 -11.51 -20.58 -2.99
CA ASP A 294 -12.72 -20.79 -2.20
C ASP A 294 -13.40 -19.47 -1.78
N ALA A 295 -12.97 -18.33 -2.33
CA ALA A 295 -13.61 -17.05 -2.07
C ALA A 295 -15.11 -17.10 -2.47
N PRO A 296 -16.03 -16.58 -1.64
CA PRO A 296 -17.45 -16.61 -1.94
C PRO A 296 -17.78 -15.85 -3.24
N GLN A 297 -18.24 -16.57 -4.26
CA GLN A 297 -18.62 -15.99 -5.56
C GLN A 297 -19.80 -15.01 -5.40
N GLY A 298 -19.78 -13.93 -6.18
CA GLY A 298 -20.77 -12.85 -6.11
C GLY A 298 -20.59 -11.87 -4.94
N SER A 299 -19.67 -12.15 -4.00
CA SER A 299 -19.34 -11.23 -2.92
C SER A 299 -18.42 -10.09 -3.39
N THR A 300 -18.27 -9.06 -2.54
CA THR A 300 -17.24 -8.04 -2.70
C THR A 300 -16.30 -8.12 -1.50
N LEU A 301 -15.03 -8.36 -1.77
CA LEU A 301 -13.96 -8.45 -0.77
C LEU A 301 -13.12 -7.18 -0.83
N THR A 302 -12.67 -6.72 0.33
CA THR A 302 -11.89 -5.49 0.47
C THR A 302 -10.54 -5.74 1.13
N CYS A 303 -9.53 -4.98 0.71
CA CYS A 303 -8.28 -4.82 1.45
C CYS A 303 -8.01 -3.34 1.67
N THR A 304 -7.45 -3.02 2.83
CA THR A 304 -6.85 -1.72 3.12
C THR A 304 -5.36 -1.91 3.37
N THR A 305 -4.53 -1.15 2.66
CA THR A 305 -3.09 -1.11 2.88
C THR A 305 -2.71 0.27 3.39
N THR A 306 -2.16 0.36 4.59
CA THR A 306 -1.57 1.59 5.15
C THR A 306 -0.06 1.53 4.95
N PHE A 307 0.49 2.41 4.12
CA PHE A 307 1.93 2.53 3.95
C PHE A 307 2.51 3.40 5.06
N LEU A 308 3.56 2.92 5.72
CA LEU A 308 4.27 3.62 6.79
C LEU A 308 5.60 4.14 6.24
N ILE A 309 6.02 5.30 6.73
CA ILE A 309 7.34 5.88 6.44
C ILE A 309 8.12 5.92 7.75
N ASN A 310 9.26 5.23 7.78
CA ASN A 310 10.08 5.05 9.00
C ASN A 310 9.26 4.49 10.18
N GLY A 311 8.29 3.62 9.89
CA GLY A 311 7.39 3.02 10.88
C GLY A 311 6.27 3.95 11.39
N ALA A 312 6.18 5.19 10.89
CA ALA A 312 5.12 6.14 11.25
C ALA A 312 4.04 6.24 10.17
N GLU A 313 2.80 6.46 10.59
CA GLU A 313 1.70 6.81 9.67
C GLU A 313 1.98 8.17 9.02
N ALA A 314 2.01 8.19 7.69
CA ALA A 314 2.37 9.37 6.91
C ALA A 314 1.17 10.23 6.48
N GLY A 315 -0.06 9.78 6.77
CA GLY A 315 -1.31 10.49 6.43
C GLY A 315 -2.28 9.63 5.62
N PRO A 316 -3.54 10.09 5.43
CA PRO A 316 -4.56 9.35 4.68
C PRO A 316 -4.20 9.15 3.20
N GLU A 317 -3.34 9.99 2.63
CA GLU A 317 -2.82 9.85 1.27
C GLU A 317 -1.87 8.66 1.08
N PHE A 318 -1.42 8.04 2.18
CA PHE A 318 -0.65 6.80 2.20
C PHE A 318 -1.51 5.55 2.45
N VAL A 319 -2.83 5.69 2.38
CA VAL A 319 -3.77 4.58 2.53
C VAL A 319 -4.32 4.22 1.16
N GLN A 320 -4.26 2.93 0.82
CA GLN A 320 -4.92 2.35 -0.34
C GLN A 320 -6.14 1.54 0.08
N THR A 321 -7.19 1.62 -0.72
CA THR A 321 -8.32 0.69 -0.67
C THR A 321 -8.44 -0.12 -1.95
N VAL A 322 -8.56 -1.44 -1.81
CA VAL A 322 -8.83 -2.39 -2.90
C VAL A 322 -10.20 -2.99 -2.68
N SER A 323 -11.03 -3.06 -3.72
CA SER A 323 -12.35 -3.67 -3.71
C SER A 323 -12.48 -4.62 -4.90
N ILE A 324 -12.64 -5.91 -4.61
CA ILE A 324 -12.74 -6.96 -5.62
C ILE A 324 -14.12 -7.60 -5.55
N LYS A 325 -14.88 -7.49 -6.64
CA LYS A 325 -16.07 -8.32 -6.85
C LYS A 325 -15.62 -9.70 -7.33
N VAL A 326 -15.93 -10.73 -6.56
CA VAL A 326 -15.60 -12.11 -6.92
C VAL A 326 -16.60 -12.57 -7.99
N ASN A 327 -16.09 -12.94 -9.17
CA ASN A 327 -16.94 -13.37 -10.27
C ASN A 327 -17.59 -14.73 -9.97
N ASP A 328 -18.75 -14.94 -10.57
CA ASP A 328 -19.42 -16.23 -10.58
C ASP A 328 -19.00 -17.01 -11.81
N VAL A 329 -18.23 -18.07 -11.58
CA VAL A 329 -17.61 -18.91 -12.61
C VAL A 329 -18.20 -20.32 -12.62
N THR A 330 -19.13 -20.59 -11.69
CA THR A 330 -19.71 -21.90 -11.50
C THR A 330 -20.94 -22.02 -12.40
N PRO A 331 -20.99 -22.96 -13.35
CA PRO A 331 -22.19 -23.13 -14.15
C PRO A 331 -23.35 -23.68 -13.35
N PRO A 332 -24.60 -23.32 -13.71
CA PRO A 332 -25.78 -23.88 -13.08
C PRO A 332 -25.84 -25.40 -13.31
N THR A 333 -26.51 -26.11 -12.41
CA THR A 333 -26.95 -27.49 -12.67
C THR A 333 -28.24 -27.48 -13.48
N VAL A 334 -28.46 -28.49 -14.32
CA VAL A 334 -29.70 -28.61 -15.10
C VAL A 334 -30.10 -30.07 -15.32
N SER A 335 -31.40 -30.34 -15.26
CA SER A 335 -31.95 -31.66 -15.57
C SER A 335 -33.42 -31.61 -16.01
N CYS A 336 -33.85 -32.66 -16.70
CA CYS A 336 -35.24 -32.91 -17.04
C CYS A 336 -35.91 -33.68 -15.89
N GLY A 337 -36.49 -32.97 -14.93
CA GLY A 337 -37.14 -33.54 -13.76
C GLY A 337 -38.51 -34.19 -14.06
N PRO A 338 -39.07 -34.94 -13.10
CA PRO A 338 -40.42 -35.51 -13.23
C PRO A 338 -41.49 -34.42 -13.35
N GLY A 339 -42.15 -34.33 -14.50
CA GLY A 339 -43.25 -33.37 -14.68
C GLY A 339 -44.60 -33.94 -14.24
N VAL A 340 -45.51 -33.03 -13.87
CA VAL A 340 -46.90 -33.34 -13.51
C VAL A 340 -47.81 -33.33 -14.75
N ASN A 341 -48.95 -34.01 -14.67
CA ASN A 341 -50.06 -33.82 -15.61
C ASN A 341 -50.91 -32.59 -15.19
N PRO A 342 -51.95 -32.20 -15.97
CA PRO A 342 -52.83 -31.08 -15.60
C PRO A 342 -53.47 -31.17 -14.21
N ASP A 343 -53.64 -32.38 -13.66
CA ASP A 343 -54.18 -32.63 -12.33
C ASP A 343 -53.13 -32.52 -11.21
N GLY A 344 -51.87 -32.20 -11.53
CA GLY A 344 -50.77 -32.09 -10.57
C GLY A 344 -50.15 -33.43 -10.17
N VAL A 345 -50.45 -34.53 -10.87
CA VAL A 345 -49.92 -35.87 -10.57
C VAL A 345 -48.79 -36.22 -11.53
N THR A 346 -47.63 -36.63 -11.00
CA THR A 346 -46.51 -37.16 -11.79
C THR A 346 -46.82 -38.57 -12.29
N PRO A 347 -47.00 -38.81 -13.60
CA PRO A 347 -47.31 -40.15 -14.10
C PRO A 347 -46.09 -41.09 -13.95
N PRO A 348 -46.28 -42.40 -13.64
CA PRO A 348 -45.16 -43.36 -13.55
C PRO A 348 -44.30 -43.45 -14.82
N GLY A 349 -44.85 -43.07 -15.98
CA GLY A 349 -44.16 -42.97 -17.26
C GLY A 349 -44.02 -41.54 -17.77
N TYR A 350 -43.82 -40.54 -16.90
CA TYR A 350 -43.80 -39.10 -17.26
C TYR A 350 -42.96 -38.81 -18.51
N LYS A 351 -41.77 -39.43 -18.66
CA LYS A 351 -40.90 -39.26 -19.84
C LYS A 351 -41.59 -39.72 -21.12
N LYS A 352 -42.24 -40.89 -21.09
CA LYS A 352 -43.01 -41.41 -22.23
C LYS A 352 -44.24 -40.55 -22.52
N ALA A 353 -44.82 -39.99 -21.48
CA ALA A 353 -45.92 -39.05 -21.58
C ALA A 353 -45.44 -37.62 -21.89
N GLY A 354 -44.14 -37.35 -22.02
CA GLY A 354 -43.61 -36.02 -22.31
C GLY A 354 -43.83 -34.96 -21.22
N PHE A 355 -44.16 -35.32 -19.98
CA PHE A 355 -44.31 -34.34 -18.90
C PHE A 355 -42.97 -34.13 -18.19
N TYR A 356 -42.40 -32.92 -18.22
CA TYR A 356 -41.12 -32.62 -17.59
C TYR A 356 -41.23 -31.40 -16.69
N GLN A 357 -40.46 -31.40 -15.61
CA GLN A 357 -40.12 -30.18 -14.88
C GLN A 357 -38.77 -29.68 -15.36
N LEU A 358 -38.66 -28.40 -15.69
CA LEU A 358 -37.40 -27.74 -16.02
C LEU A 358 -36.63 -27.50 -14.72
N VAL A 359 -35.74 -28.40 -14.35
CA VAL A 359 -34.99 -28.29 -13.09
C VAL A 359 -33.64 -27.64 -13.40
N ALA A 360 -33.38 -26.51 -12.76
CA ALA A 360 -32.08 -25.87 -12.76
C ALA A 360 -31.84 -25.22 -11.39
N ASP A 361 -30.59 -25.22 -10.95
CA ASP A 361 -30.18 -24.64 -9.65
C ASP A 361 -28.72 -24.19 -9.75
N ASP A 362 -28.37 -23.14 -9.01
CA ASP A 362 -27.07 -22.47 -9.10
C ASP A 362 -26.61 -21.97 -7.72
N ASN A 363 -25.30 -21.76 -7.54
CA ASN A 363 -24.76 -21.20 -6.30
C ASN A 363 -25.20 -19.76 -6.06
N LEU A 364 -25.64 -19.04 -7.10
CA LEU A 364 -26.19 -17.69 -7.02
C LEU A 364 -27.60 -17.59 -7.65
N PRO A 365 -28.41 -16.61 -7.21
CA PRO A 365 -29.73 -16.40 -7.79
C PRO A 365 -29.63 -15.82 -9.22
N GLY A 366 -30.69 -16.04 -10.01
CA GLY A 366 -30.82 -15.45 -11.36
C GLY A 366 -30.73 -16.45 -12.51
N THR A 367 -30.72 -17.76 -12.22
CA THR A 367 -30.76 -18.79 -13.25
C THR A 367 -32.08 -18.78 -14.02
N THR A 368 -31.96 -18.83 -15.35
CA THR A 368 -33.07 -18.95 -16.30
C THR A 368 -32.89 -20.20 -17.17
N VAL A 369 -33.99 -20.74 -17.70
CA VAL A 369 -33.96 -21.93 -18.56
C VAL A 369 -34.54 -21.61 -19.93
N THR A 370 -33.80 -21.92 -20.98
CA THR A 370 -34.33 -21.98 -22.35
C THR A 370 -34.45 -23.42 -22.79
N VAL A 371 -35.37 -23.70 -23.71
CA VAL A 371 -35.52 -25.02 -24.32
C VAL A 371 -35.40 -24.90 -25.83
N SER A 372 -34.70 -25.83 -26.46
CA SER A 372 -34.50 -25.82 -27.91
C SER A 372 -34.78 -27.18 -28.54
N ASP A 373 -35.32 -27.16 -29.75
CA ASP A 373 -35.52 -28.35 -30.57
C ASP A 373 -34.19 -28.73 -31.24
N THR A 374 -33.66 -29.88 -30.86
CA THR A 374 -32.38 -30.41 -31.40
C THR A 374 -32.41 -30.67 -32.91
N ALA A 375 -33.58 -30.84 -33.53
CA ALA A 375 -33.69 -31.08 -34.97
C ALA A 375 -33.77 -29.79 -35.80
N THR A 376 -34.40 -28.75 -35.27
CA THR A 376 -34.70 -27.52 -36.03
C THR A 376 -33.94 -26.30 -35.54
N GLY A 377 -33.39 -26.33 -34.33
CA GLY A 377 -32.78 -25.19 -33.65
C GLY A 377 -33.78 -24.17 -33.09
N ALA A 378 -35.09 -24.41 -33.21
CA ALA A 378 -36.11 -23.53 -32.65
C ALA A 378 -35.97 -23.45 -31.13
N SER A 379 -35.97 -22.24 -30.56
CA SER A 379 -35.76 -22.00 -29.13
C SER A 379 -36.96 -21.28 -28.52
N PHE A 380 -37.28 -21.61 -27.27
CA PHE A 380 -38.40 -21.07 -26.50
C PHE A 380 -37.95 -20.74 -25.07
N GLY A 381 -38.64 -19.77 -24.45
CA GLY A 381 -38.31 -19.23 -23.13
C GLY A 381 -37.86 -17.75 -23.21
N PRO A 382 -37.15 -17.23 -22.19
CA PRO A 382 -36.72 -17.95 -20.98
C PRO A 382 -37.88 -18.33 -20.06
N TYR A 383 -37.68 -19.41 -19.31
CA TYR A 383 -38.57 -19.91 -18.28
C TYR A 383 -37.87 -19.91 -16.92
N ASP A 384 -38.66 -19.77 -15.86
CA ASP A 384 -38.15 -19.90 -14.49
C ASP A 384 -37.84 -21.38 -14.18
N PRO A 385 -36.76 -21.68 -13.45
CA PRO A 385 -36.55 -23.02 -12.90
C PRO A 385 -37.77 -23.49 -12.11
N GLY A 386 -38.17 -24.74 -12.32
CA GLY A 386 -39.37 -25.35 -11.75
C GLY A 386 -40.60 -25.35 -12.67
N THR A 387 -40.55 -24.65 -13.81
CA THR A 387 -41.62 -24.64 -14.83
C THR A 387 -41.95 -26.07 -15.29
N TYR A 388 -43.23 -26.41 -15.33
CA TYR A 388 -43.72 -27.68 -15.85
C TYR A 388 -44.12 -27.57 -17.32
N ILE A 389 -43.62 -28.50 -18.13
CA ILE A 389 -43.93 -28.56 -19.55
C ILE A 389 -44.51 -29.91 -19.95
N LYS A 390 -45.39 -29.87 -20.94
CA LYS A 390 -45.75 -31.01 -21.78
C LYS A 390 -44.97 -30.91 -23.09
N MET A 391 -44.01 -31.79 -23.30
CA MET A 391 -43.31 -31.98 -24.58
C MET A 391 -44.12 -32.92 -25.49
N THR A 392 -44.18 -32.59 -26.78
CA THR A 392 -44.67 -33.47 -27.84
C THR A 392 -43.67 -33.51 -28.99
N GLN A 393 -43.08 -34.69 -29.24
CA GLN A 393 -42.24 -34.91 -30.42
C GLN A 393 -43.12 -35.31 -31.61
N ALA A 394 -43.15 -34.45 -32.62
CA ALA A 394 -43.96 -34.61 -33.83
C ALA A 394 -43.12 -34.27 -35.08
N LEU A 395 -42.67 -35.32 -35.79
CA LEU A 395 -41.86 -35.17 -37.00
C LEU A 395 -42.60 -34.36 -38.07
N GLY A 396 -41.92 -33.34 -38.63
CA GLY A 396 -42.47 -32.46 -39.65
C GLY A 396 -43.45 -31.39 -39.16
N ALA A 397 -43.77 -31.34 -37.86
CA ALA A 397 -44.57 -30.25 -37.29
C ALA A 397 -43.74 -28.96 -37.15
N THR A 398 -44.39 -27.80 -37.28
CA THR A 398 -43.74 -26.52 -36.92
C THR A 398 -43.52 -26.47 -35.40
N PRO A 399 -42.29 -26.27 -34.92
CA PRO A 399 -42.03 -26.15 -33.49
C PRO A 399 -42.80 -24.99 -32.86
N SER A 400 -43.35 -25.19 -31.67
CA SER A 400 -44.11 -24.17 -30.95
C SER A 400 -44.04 -24.37 -29.44
N ALA A 401 -44.22 -23.28 -28.68
CA ALA A 401 -44.48 -23.30 -27.26
C ALA A 401 -45.68 -22.41 -26.97
N VAL A 402 -46.73 -22.98 -26.40
CA VAL A 402 -47.97 -22.26 -26.06
C VAL A 402 -48.35 -22.52 -24.61
N PRO A 403 -49.02 -21.57 -23.92
CA PRO A 403 -49.54 -21.81 -22.58
C PRO A 403 -50.44 -23.05 -22.55
N PHE A 404 -50.41 -23.78 -21.44
CA PHE A 404 -51.19 -25.01 -21.25
C PHE A 404 -52.14 -24.90 -20.05
N GLU A 405 -52.82 -26.00 -19.74
CA GLU A 405 -53.90 -26.03 -18.75
C GLU A 405 -53.51 -26.80 -17.47
N GLY A 406 -54.14 -26.41 -16.36
CA GLY A 406 -53.96 -27.04 -15.06
C GLY A 406 -52.60 -26.73 -14.45
N MET A 407 -51.96 -27.75 -13.86
CA MET A 407 -50.65 -27.64 -13.19
C MET A 407 -49.45 -27.69 -14.15
N VAL A 408 -49.69 -27.62 -15.46
CA VAL A 408 -48.64 -27.64 -16.48
C VAL A 408 -48.66 -26.30 -17.20
N ASP A 409 -47.52 -25.61 -17.20
CA ASP A 409 -47.42 -24.23 -17.66
C ASP A 409 -47.43 -24.11 -19.18
N TRP A 410 -46.69 -25.00 -19.87
CA TRP A 410 -46.48 -24.90 -21.31
C TRP A 410 -46.63 -26.24 -22.05
N HIS A 411 -47.19 -26.18 -23.26
CA HIS A 411 -47.14 -27.27 -24.23
C HIS A 411 -46.13 -26.91 -25.31
N VAL A 412 -45.04 -27.68 -25.36
CA VAL A 412 -43.93 -27.51 -26.30
C VAL A 412 -43.98 -28.62 -27.35
N THR A 413 -44.14 -28.26 -28.61
CA THR A 413 -44.09 -29.17 -29.76
C THR A 413 -42.76 -29.01 -30.48
N VAL A 414 -42.06 -30.11 -30.73
CA VAL A 414 -40.73 -30.15 -31.38
C VAL A 414 -40.62 -31.31 -32.36
N GLN A 415 -39.64 -31.27 -33.26
CA GLN A 415 -39.37 -32.38 -34.18
C GLN A 415 -38.34 -33.37 -33.64
N GLY A 416 -37.32 -32.87 -32.93
CA GLY A 416 -36.27 -33.66 -32.28
C GLY A 416 -36.50 -33.83 -30.79
N ASP A 417 -35.43 -34.09 -30.05
CA ASP A 417 -35.43 -34.01 -28.59
C ASP A 417 -35.36 -32.55 -28.14
N LEU A 418 -35.77 -32.30 -26.90
CA LEU A 418 -35.71 -30.97 -26.31
C LEU A 418 -34.39 -30.81 -25.54
N LEU A 419 -33.56 -29.86 -25.93
CA LEU A 419 -32.35 -29.48 -25.20
C LEU A 419 -32.67 -28.30 -24.27
N LEU A 420 -32.69 -28.58 -22.96
CA LEU A 420 -32.71 -27.57 -21.91
C LEU A 420 -31.33 -26.95 -21.81
N THR A 421 -31.29 -25.62 -21.74
CA THR A 421 -30.09 -24.85 -21.43
C THR A 421 -30.40 -23.95 -20.25
N ALA A 422 -29.76 -24.20 -19.11
CA ALA A 422 -29.77 -23.27 -17.98
C ALA A 422 -28.67 -22.23 -18.19
N THR A 423 -28.96 -20.98 -17.83
CA THR A 423 -28.02 -19.86 -17.89
C THR A 423 -28.16 -19.05 -16.62
N ASP A 424 -27.07 -18.89 -15.88
CA ASP A 424 -27.04 -18.06 -14.67
C ASP A 424 -26.94 -16.55 -15.02
N ALA A 425 -26.84 -15.70 -13.99
CA ALA A 425 -26.74 -14.26 -14.16
C ALA A 425 -25.35 -13.79 -14.69
N ALA A 426 -24.31 -14.61 -14.52
CA ALA A 426 -22.96 -14.36 -15.04
C ALA A 426 -22.77 -14.84 -16.49
N GLY A 427 -23.74 -15.61 -17.01
CA GLY A 427 -23.73 -16.15 -18.36
C GLY A 427 -23.11 -17.54 -18.45
N ASN A 428 -22.78 -18.21 -17.34
CA ASN A 428 -22.36 -19.61 -17.39
C ASN A 428 -23.57 -20.48 -17.75
N THR A 429 -23.31 -21.58 -18.46
CA THR A 429 -24.39 -22.42 -19.00
C THR A 429 -24.16 -23.89 -18.73
N ALA A 430 -25.27 -24.61 -18.60
CA ALA A 430 -25.29 -26.08 -18.60
C ALA A 430 -26.48 -26.58 -19.41
N THR A 431 -26.39 -27.81 -19.91
CA THR A 431 -27.44 -28.38 -20.78
C THR A 431 -27.89 -29.78 -20.36
N ALA A 432 -29.18 -30.08 -20.56
CA ALA A 432 -29.74 -31.42 -20.40
C ALA A 432 -30.73 -31.74 -21.54
N THR A 433 -30.86 -33.01 -21.92
CA THR A 433 -31.77 -33.43 -22.99
C THR A 433 -33.00 -34.13 -22.43
N CYS A 434 -34.19 -33.67 -22.83
CA CYS A 434 -35.46 -34.35 -22.58
C CYS A 434 -35.92 -35.07 -23.86
N SER A 435 -36.18 -36.37 -23.75
CA SER A 435 -36.61 -37.20 -24.87
C SER A 435 -37.97 -37.84 -24.58
N ALA A 436 -38.96 -37.56 -25.43
CA ALA A 436 -40.25 -38.25 -25.44
C ALA A 436 -40.34 -39.15 -26.67
N PRO A 437 -41.00 -40.32 -26.61
CA PRO A 437 -41.24 -41.15 -27.79
C PRO A 437 -41.95 -40.35 -28.89
N PRO A 438 -41.56 -40.49 -30.16
CA PRO A 438 -42.24 -39.80 -31.24
C PRO A 438 -43.69 -40.27 -31.32
N ASN A 439 -44.63 -39.33 -31.45
CA ASN A 439 -45.98 -39.70 -31.82
C ASN A 439 -45.94 -40.28 -33.24
N LYS A 440 -46.22 -41.58 -33.37
CA LYS A 440 -46.49 -42.22 -34.66
C LYS A 440 -47.83 -41.68 -35.16
N LYS A 441 -47.81 -40.60 -35.92
CA LYS A 441 -48.94 -40.24 -36.77
C LYS A 441 -48.87 -41.03 -38.06
#